data_AF-A0A835WYW2-F1
#
_entry.id   AF-A0A835WYW2-F1
#
_cell.length_a   1.000
_cell.length_b   1.000
_cell.length_c   1.000
_cell.angle_alpha   90.00
_cell.angle_beta   90.00
_cell.angle_gamma   90.00
#
_symmetry.space_group_name_H-M   'P 1'
#
loop_
_entity.id
_entity.type
_entity.pdbx_description
1 polymer ?
#
loop_
_entity_poly.entity_id
_entity_poly.type
_entity_poly.pdbx_seq_one_letter_code
_entity_poly.pdbx_strand_id
1 'polypeptide(L)'
;MSFASTAIGVSHLVQSTRAGAELVDFTTTISFLIAPVIAIFNFRIVTGRYFEKKYQPSRLLKILSYLGIIFLTSFATFFIITRI
;
A
#
# COMPACT_ATOMS: atom_id res chain seq x y z
N MET A 1 -6.29 7.52 46.34
CA MET A 1 -5.15 7.93 45.49
C MET A 1 -4.60 6.79 44.62
N SER A 2 -4.42 5.55 45.12
CA SER A 2 -3.90 4.41 44.31
C SER A 2 -4.67 4.14 43.01
N PHE A 3 -6.01 4.08 43.06
CA PHE A 3 -6.81 3.78 41.87
C PHE A 3 -6.67 4.82 40.74
N ALA A 4 -6.48 6.10 41.09
CA ALA A 4 -6.29 7.16 40.10
C ALA A 4 -4.92 7.05 39.41
N SER A 5 -3.86 6.73 40.16
CA SER A 5 -2.52 6.54 39.59
C SER A 5 -2.45 5.29 38.69
N THR A 6 -3.11 4.20 39.09
CA THR A 6 -3.22 3.01 38.24
C THR A 6 -3.98 3.33 36.95
N ALA A 7 -5.13 4.02 37.05
CA ALA A 7 -5.94 4.41 35.89
C ALA A 7 -5.15 5.23 34.86
N ILE A 8 -4.38 6.23 35.32
CA ILE A 8 -3.52 7.05 34.44
C ILE A 8 -2.47 6.17 33.74
N GLY A 9 -1.82 5.25 34.45
CA GLY A 9 -0.86 4.32 33.89
C GLY A 9 -1.45 3.43 32.78
N VAL A 10 -2.63 2.84 32.99
CA VAL A 10 -3.29 2.03 31.95
C VAL A 10 -3.73 2.88 30.76
N SER A 11 -4.20 4.11 30.97
CA SER A 11 -4.55 5.01 29.88
C SER A 11 -3.36 5.32 28.97
N HIS A 12 -2.15 5.53 29.52
CA HIS A 12 -0.94 5.76 28.70
C HIS A 12 -0.51 4.53 27.90
N LEU A 13 -0.64 3.33 28.47
CA LEU A 13 -0.35 2.09 27.76
C LEU A 13 -1.35 1.88 26.62
N VAL A 14 -2.65 2.07 26.88
CA VAL A 14 -3.71 1.94 25.86
C VAL A 14 -3.59 3.03 24.78
N GLN A 15 -3.19 4.25 25.14
CA GLN A 15 -2.93 5.31 24.15
C GLN A 15 -1.70 4.99 23.30
N SER A 16 -0.64 4.46 23.89
CA SER A 16 0.57 4.05 23.15
C SER A 16 0.27 2.95 22.14
N THR A 17 -0.58 1.97 22.49
CA THR A 17 -0.97 0.90 21.55
C THR A 17 -1.89 1.40 20.44
N ARG A 18 -2.82 2.32 20.74
CA ARG A 18 -3.68 2.98 19.73
C ARG A 18 -2.86 3.79 18.74
N ALA A 19 -1.92 4.61 19.23
CA ALA A 19 -1.03 5.38 18.37
C ALA A 19 -0.22 4.47 17.43
N GLY A 20 0.26 3.32 17.93
CA GLY A 20 0.92 2.32 17.10
C GLY A 20 0.01 1.76 15.99
N ALA A 21 -1.25 1.45 16.31
CA ALA A 21 -2.22 0.97 15.32
C ALA A 21 -2.53 2.04 14.25
N GLU A 22 -2.72 3.30 14.65
CA GLU A 22 -2.96 4.41 13.72
C GLU A 22 -1.80 4.62 12.73
N LEU A 23 -0.55 4.47 13.18
CA LEU A 23 0.62 4.56 12.31
C LEU A 23 0.67 3.41 11.28
N VAL A 24 0.32 2.19 11.70
CA VAL A 24 0.25 1.03 10.80
C VAL A 24 -0.86 1.24 9.76
N ASP A 25 -2.03 1.71 10.18
CA ASP A 25 -3.15 2.00 9.28
C ASP A 25 -2.80 3.08 8.26
N PHE A 26 -2.14 4.16 8.71
CA PHE A 26 -1.64 5.22 7.85
C PHE A 26 -0.63 4.70 6.82
N THR A 27 0.38 3.94 7.28
CA THR A 27 1.43 3.38 6.43
C THR A 27 0.87 2.39 5.40
N THR A 28 -0.09 1.57 5.81
CA THR A 28 -0.74 0.59 4.94
C THR A 28 -1.56 1.28 3.85
N THR A 29 -2.30 2.32 4.21
CA THR A 29 -3.07 3.14 3.25
C THR A 29 -2.16 3.76 2.19
N ILE A 30 -1.05 4.38 2.62
CA ILE A 30 -0.05 4.94 1.71
C ILE A 30 0.55 3.85 0.81
N SER A 31 0.88 2.69 1.37
CA SER A 31 1.48 1.58 0.62
C SER A 31 0.55 1.09 -0.50
N PHE A 32 -0.75 0.96 -0.23
CA PHE A 32 -1.72 0.59 -1.26
C PHE A 32 -1.94 1.68 -2.30
N LEU A 33 -1.82 2.96 -1.95
CA LEU A 33 -1.91 4.06 -2.92
C LEU A 33 -0.68 4.11 -3.84
N ILE A 34 0.52 3.84 -3.29
CA ILE A 34 1.78 3.88 -4.03
C ILE A 34 1.94 2.65 -4.96
N ALA A 35 1.47 1.47 -4.56
CA ALA A 35 1.61 0.23 -5.33
C ALA A 35 1.15 0.34 -6.81
N PRO A 36 -0.06 0.83 -7.15
CA PRO A 36 -0.47 0.98 -8.55
C PRO A 36 0.36 2.03 -9.29
N VAL A 37 0.79 3.11 -8.61
CA VAL A 37 1.66 4.14 -9.19
C VAL A 37 2.98 3.52 -9.62
N ILE A 38 3.66 2.79 -8.72
CA ILE A 38 4.91 2.08 -9.03
C ILE A 38 4.71 1.08 -10.17
N ALA A 39 3.62 0.30 -10.15
CA ALA A 39 3.34 -0.68 -11.19
C ALA A 39 3.18 -0.05 -12.57
N ILE A 40 2.45 1.08 -12.67
CA ILE A 40 2.27 1.82 -13.93
C ILE A 40 3.60 2.39 -14.43
N PHE A 41 4.39 3.01 -13.55
CA PHE A 41 5.71 3.54 -13.92
C PHE A 41 6.66 2.43 -14.37
N ASN A 42 6.74 1.33 -13.62
CA ASN A 42 7.58 0.19 -13.96
C ASN A 42 7.20 -0.37 -15.34
N PHE A 43 5.90 -0.59 -15.59
CA PHE A 43 5.42 -1.08 -16.87
C PHE A 43 5.76 -0.11 -18.02
N ARG A 44 5.56 1.20 -17.84
CA ARG A 44 5.87 2.21 -18.86
C ARG A 44 7.36 2.32 -19.16
N ILE A 45 8.22 2.16 -18.15
CA ILE A 45 9.69 2.20 -18.30
C ILE A 45 10.16 0.96 -19.07
N VAL A 46 9.72 -0.23 -18.65
CA VAL A 46 10.13 -1.51 -19.25
C VAL A 46 9.62 -1.65 -20.69
N THR A 47 8.42 -1.14 -20.97
CA THR A 47 7.84 -1.16 -22.34
C THR A 47 8.21 0.07 -23.17
N GLY A 48 9.01 0.98 -22.60
CA GLY A 48 9.43 2.23 -23.22
C GLY A 48 10.48 2.05 -24.32
N ARG A 49 10.80 3.15 -25.00
CA ARG A 49 11.72 3.21 -26.15
C ARG A 49 13.20 2.98 -25.79
N TYR A 50 13.51 2.80 -24.50
CA TYR A 50 14.88 2.60 -23.99
C TYR A 50 15.37 1.15 -24.10
N PHE A 51 14.47 0.19 -24.39
CA PHE A 51 14.84 -1.21 -24.59
C PHE A 51 14.71 -1.62 -26.06
N GLU A 52 15.77 -2.18 -26.64
CA GLU A 52 15.72 -2.83 -27.95
C GLU A 52 14.59 -3.87 -27.97
N LYS A 53 13.88 -4.00 -29.10
CA LYS A 53 12.71 -4.89 -29.24
C LYS A 53 12.97 -6.35 -28.85
N LYS A 54 14.24 -6.78 -28.81
CA LYS A 54 14.69 -8.11 -28.40
C LYS A 54 14.68 -8.35 -26.88
N TYR A 55 14.79 -7.29 -26.08
CA TYR A 55 14.76 -7.34 -24.60
C TYR A 55 13.41 -6.92 -24.01
N GLN A 56 12.43 -6.60 -24.86
CA GLN A 56 11.09 -6.29 -24.38
C GLN A 56 10.43 -7.54 -23.79
N PRO A 57 9.63 -7.38 -22.72
CA PRO A 57 8.94 -8.49 -22.09
C PRO A 57 8.07 -9.24 -23.09
N SER A 58 8.03 -10.56 -22.93
CA SER A 58 7.16 -11.45 -23.71
C SER A 58 5.70 -11.02 -23.58
N ARG A 59 4.86 -11.39 -24.56
CA ARG A 59 3.42 -11.03 -24.55
C ARG A 59 2.72 -11.46 -23.27
N LEU A 60 3.13 -12.60 -22.68
CA LEU A 60 2.61 -13.10 -21.41
C LEU A 60 2.93 -12.17 -20.24
N LEU A 61 4.16 -11.67 -20.15
CA LEU A 61 4.55 -10.73 -19.09
C LEU A 61 3.79 -9.40 -19.19
N LYS A 62 3.48 -8.95 -20.42
CA LYS A 62 2.66 -7.75 -20.62
C LYS A 62 1.23 -7.98 -20.12
N ILE A 63 0.62 -9.10 -20.46
CA ILE A 63 -0.72 -9.48 -19.96
C ILE A 63 -0.71 -9.58 -18.44
N LEU A 64 0.30 -10.24 -17.86
CA LEU A 64 0.45 -10.37 -16.41
C LEU A 64 0.62 -9.00 -15.73
N SER A 65 1.38 -8.08 -16.34
CA SER A 65 1.55 -6.71 -15.83
C SER A 65 0.24 -5.92 -15.88
N TYR A 66 -0.51 -6.01 -16.98
CA TYR A 66 -1.83 -5.37 -17.08
C TYR A 66 -2.81 -5.92 -16.05
N LEU A 67 -2.88 -7.24 -15.87
CA LEU A 67 -3.69 -7.87 -14.84
C LEU A 67 -3.28 -7.41 -13.44
N GLY A 68 -1.99 -7.35 -13.16
CA GLY A 68 -1.45 -6.86 -11.89
C GLY A 68 -1.81 -5.40 -11.61
N ILE A 69 -1.70 -4.52 -12.61
CA ILE A 69 -2.08 -3.10 -12.48
C ILE A 69 -3.58 -2.95 -12.21
N ILE A 70 -4.43 -3.67 -12.96
CA ILE A 70 -5.89 -3.65 -12.76
C ILE A 70 -6.23 -4.15 -11.36
N PHE A 71 -5.62 -5.27 -10.94
CA PHE A 71 -5.81 -5.85 -9.62
C PHE A 71 -5.39 -4.89 -8.50
N LEU A 72 -4.18 -4.32 -8.55
CA LEU A 72 -3.67 -3.38 -7.56
C LEU A 72 -4.52 -2.10 -7.48
N THR A 73 -4.94 -1.57 -8.63
CA THR A 73 -5.77 -0.35 -8.68
C THR A 73 -7.16 -0.61 -8.10
N SER A 74 -7.76 -1.75 -8.43
CA SER A 74 -9.07 -2.16 -7.90
C SER A 74 -8.99 -2.41 -6.40
N PHE A 75 -7.95 -3.11 -5.95
CA PHE A 75 -7.71 -3.42 -4.55
C PHE A 75 -7.46 -2.15 -3.72
N ALA A 76 -6.64 -1.22 -4.23
CA ALA A 76 -6.42 0.07 -3.57
C ALA A 76 -7.71 0.89 -3.45
N THR A 77 -8.53 0.93 -4.50
CA THR A 77 -9.82 1.63 -4.48
C THR A 77 -10.78 0.99 -3.47
N PHE A 78 -10.90 -0.33 -3.48
CA PHE A 78 -11.72 -1.08 -2.52
C PHE A 78 -11.25 -0.88 -1.07
N PHE A 79 -9.94 -0.90 -0.84
CA PHE A 79 -9.35 -0.66 0.48
C PHE A 79 -9.68 0.73 0.98
N ILE A 80 -9.52 1.77 0.14
CA ILE A 80 -9.87 3.15 0.51
C ILE A 80 -11.35 3.26 0.85
N ILE A 81 -12.26 2.67 0.05
CA ILE A 81 -13.70 2.69 0.33
C ILE A 81 -14.05 1.99 1.65
N THR A 82 -13.34 0.93 2.00
CA THR A 82 -13.60 0.15 3.23
C THR A 82 -12.98 0.79 4.48
N ARG A 83 -12.07 1.77 4.31
CA ARG A 83 -11.31 2.42 5.39
C ARG A 83 -11.69 3.88 5.62
N ILE A 84 -12.40 4.50 4.68
CA ILE A 84 -13.21 5.71 4.90
C ILE A 84 -14.42 5.33 5.75
#